data_AF-A0AA90Z7I1-F1
#
_entry.id   AF-A0AA90Z7I1-F1
#
_cell.length_a   1.000
_cell.length_b   1.000
_cell.length_c   1.000
_cell.angle_alpha   90.00
_cell.angle_beta   90.00
_cell.angle_gamma   90.00
#
_symmetry.space_group_name_H-M   'P 1'
#
loop_
_entity.id
_entity.type
_entity.pdbx_description
1 polymer ?
#
loop_
_entity_poly.entity_id
_entity_poly.type
_entity_poly.pdbx_seq_one_letter_code
_entity_poly.pdbx_strand_id
1 'polypeptide(L)'
;MSGGTVKEDVQGRVESFDQSVRSLEKRLRAVERRLSVEVKVEDVEGTVFETPKTQASGDFRQVVEDIGMLRSDINELRDLVEVSIRTDIDTISEILDSAILEQNERMARIDDRNKITIGSIKMPVELSGIVGAALLLLTGGLIYADRWDILRSPYFSLGLGIILAMAVLVKFYMANRSPT
;
A
#
# COMPACT_ATOMS: atom_id res chain seq x y z
N MET A 1 -30.72 25.09 -9.83
CA MET A 1 -30.55 23.75 -9.23
C MET A 1 -30.77 22.73 -10.34
N SER A 2 -29.71 22.11 -10.86
CA SER A 2 -29.80 21.14 -11.97
C SER A 2 -29.02 19.89 -11.59
N GLY A 3 -29.73 18.84 -11.19
CA GLY A 3 -29.18 17.55 -10.76
C GLY A 3 -29.08 16.54 -11.90
N GLY A 4 -28.35 16.88 -12.97
CA GLY A 4 -28.28 16.08 -14.21
C GLY A 4 -26.96 15.34 -14.48
N THR A 5 -25.94 15.39 -13.61
CA THR A 5 -24.55 15.26 -14.10
C THR A 5 -23.86 13.89 -13.93
N VAL A 6 -24.58 12.80 -13.64
CA VAL A 6 -23.95 11.46 -13.55
C VAL A 6 -24.61 10.43 -14.46
N LYS A 7 -25.95 10.49 -14.59
CA LYS A 7 -26.68 9.57 -15.45
C LYS A 7 -26.43 9.87 -16.94
N GLU A 8 -26.33 11.14 -17.31
CA GLU A 8 -26.06 11.57 -18.68
C GLU A 8 -24.64 11.18 -19.14
N ASP A 9 -23.65 11.33 -18.26
CA ASP A 9 -22.27 10.91 -18.54
C ASP A 9 -22.12 9.39 -18.72
N VAL A 10 -22.82 8.61 -17.88
CA VAL A 10 -22.84 7.14 -18.03
C VAL A 10 -23.54 6.76 -19.33
N GLN A 11 -24.63 7.44 -19.68
CA GLN A 11 -25.36 7.17 -20.92
C GLN A 11 -24.53 7.49 -22.17
N GLY A 12 -23.82 8.62 -22.20
CA GLY A 12 -22.92 8.97 -23.30
C GLY A 12 -21.73 8.00 -23.44
N ARG A 13 -21.20 7.49 -22.32
CA ARG A 13 -20.16 6.44 -22.33
C ARG A 13 -20.67 5.10 -22.86
N VAL A 14 -21.92 4.74 -22.56
CA VAL A 14 -22.54 3.51 -23.09
C VAL A 14 -22.80 3.64 -24.59
N GLU A 15 -23.26 4.80 -25.06
CA GLU A 15 -23.51 5.05 -26.48
C GLU A 15 -22.21 5.02 -27.31
N SER A 16 -21.13 5.64 -26.80
CA SER A 16 -19.81 5.58 -27.47
C SER A 16 -19.20 4.17 -27.45
N PHE A 17 -19.47 3.38 -26.42
CA PHE A 17 -19.05 1.98 -26.36
C PHE A 17 -19.79 1.11 -27.38
N ASP A 18 -21.11 1.26 -27.50
CA ASP A 18 -21.92 0.56 -28.51
C ASP A 18 -21.46 0.90 -29.94
N GLN A 19 -21.16 2.17 -30.19
CA GLN A 19 -20.61 2.62 -31.47
C GLN A 19 -19.25 1.96 -31.78
N SER A 20 -18.40 1.80 -30.77
CA SER A 20 -17.09 1.17 -30.89
C SER A 20 -17.20 -0.33 -31.21
N VAL A 21 -18.14 -1.03 -30.55
CA VAL A 21 -18.42 -2.45 -30.82
C VAL A 21 -18.94 -2.66 -32.24
N ARG A 22 -19.88 -1.83 -32.71
CA ARG A 22 -20.38 -1.91 -34.10
C ARG A 22 -19.30 -1.64 -35.15
N SER A 23 -18.37 -0.74 -34.84
CA SER A 23 -17.22 -0.45 -35.72
C SER A 23 -16.27 -1.65 -35.81
N LEU A 24 -15.95 -2.26 -34.68
CA LEU A 24 -15.14 -3.48 -34.61
C LEU A 24 -15.78 -4.64 -35.38
N GLU A 25 -17.08 -4.87 -35.22
CA GLU A 25 -17.79 -5.94 -35.93
C GLU A 25 -17.73 -5.75 -37.46
N LYS A 26 -17.91 -4.52 -37.97
CA LYS A 26 -17.79 -4.23 -39.41
C LYS A 26 -16.39 -4.47 -39.93
N ARG A 27 -15.36 -4.07 -39.17
CA ARG A 27 -13.96 -4.28 -39.54
C ARG A 27 -13.61 -5.77 -39.54
N LEU A 28 -14.08 -6.51 -38.53
CA LEU A 28 -13.91 -7.96 -38.46
C LEU A 28 -14.59 -8.65 -39.64
N ARG A 29 -15.83 -8.28 -39.98
CA ARG A 29 -16.55 -8.82 -41.15
C ARG A 29 -15.86 -8.48 -42.48
N ALA A 30 -15.24 -7.31 -42.60
CA ALA A 30 -14.47 -6.94 -43.79
C ALA A 30 -13.17 -7.77 -43.89
N VAL A 31 -12.52 -8.03 -42.76
CA VAL A 31 -11.35 -8.92 -42.69
C VAL A 31 -11.76 -10.36 -43.00
N GLU A 32 -12.86 -10.84 -42.42
CA GLU A 32 -13.42 -12.16 -42.70
C GLU A 32 -13.78 -12.33 -44.17
N ARG A 33 -14.41 -11.33 -44.81
CA ARG A 33 -14.67 -11.34 -46.25
C ARG A 33 -13.39 -11.39 -47.09
N ARG A 34 -12.33 -10.69 -46.69
CA ARG A 34 -11.04 -10.74 -47.40
C ARG A 34 -10.37 -12.10 -47.23
N LEU A 35 -10.54 -12.75 -46.08
CA LEU A 35 -10.02 -14.08 -45.81
C LEU A 35 -10.86 -15.19 -46.49
N SER A 36 -12.17 -15.00 -46.62
CA SER A 36 -13.11 -15.98 -47.19
C SER A 36 -13.34 -15.81 -48.70
N VAL A 37 -12.75 -14.78 -49.33
CA VAL A 37 -12.53 -14.77 -50.79
C VAL A 37 -11.34 -15.67 -51.09
N GLU A 38 -11.53 -16.95 -50.81
CA GLU A 38 -10.72 -18.02 -51.37
C GLU A 38 -11.23 -18.30 -52.79
N VAL A 39 -10.28 -18.43 -53.70
CA VAL A 39 -10.41 -18.44 -55.15
C VAL A 39 -11.40 -19.50 -55.63
N LYS A 40 -12.49 -19.07 -56.28
CA LYS A 40 -13.31 -19.95 -57.15
C LYS A 40 -12.46 -20.31 -58.37
N VAL A 41 -11.99 -21.54 -58.45
CA VAL A 41 -11.32 -22.10 -59.62
C VAL A 41 -12.36 -22.87 -60.44
N GLU A 42 -12.76 -22.30 -61.58
CA GLU A 42 -13.44 -22.88 -62.76
C GLU A 42 -13.95 -21.67 -63.57
N ASP A 43 -13.61 -21.39 -64.82
CA ASP A 43 -12.87 -22.02 -65.89
C ASP A 43 -12.22 -20.87 -66.68
N VAL A 44 -11.07 -21.10 -67.33
CA VAL A 44 -10.74 -20.61 -68.67
C VAL A 44 -9.31 -21.04 -68.99
N GLU A 45 -9.21 -21.75 -70.10
CA GLU A 45 -8.03 -22.26 -70.76
C GLU A 45 -6.89 -21.25 -70.89
N GLY A 46 -5.67 -21.76 -70.73
CA GLY A 46 -4.54 -21.39 -71.56
C GLY A 46 -4.05 -19.94 -71.45
N THR A 47 -3.35 -19.61 -70.36
CA THR A 47 -2.19 -18.71 -70.46
C THR A 47 -1.11 -19.16 -69.48
N VAL A 48 0.12 -19.11 -69.98
CA VAL A 48 1.36 -19.40 -69.27
C VAL A 48 1.40 -18.63 -67.95
N PHE A 49 1.30 -19.33 -66.83
CA PHE A 49 1.72 -18.81 -65.53
C PHE A 49 3.10 -19.40 -65.23
N GLU A 50 4.13 -18.55 -65.34
CA GLU A 50 5.36 -18.77 -64.59
C GLU A 50 4.97 -18.95 -63.12
N THR A 51 5.22 -20.13 -62.56
CA THR A 51 5.09 -20.33 -61.12
C THR A 51 6.11 -19.42 -60.43
N PRO A 52 5.72 -18.45 -59.59
CA PRO A 52 6.66 -17.73 -58.73
C PRO A 52 7.03 -18.65 -57.56
N LYS A 53 7.78 -19.72 -57.84
CA LYS A 53 8.29 -20.66 -56.82
C LYS A 53 9.52 -20.14 -56.09
N THR A 54 9.98 -18.93 -56.37
CA THR A 54 11.26 -18.41 -55.87
C THR A 54 11.13 -17.38 -54.75
N GLN A 55 9.95 -16.85 -54.44
CA GLN A 55 9.78 -15.81 -53.41
C GLN A 55 9.42 -16.34 -52.02
N ALA A 56 8.61 -17.40 -51.92
CA ALA A 56 8.18 -17.95 -50.63
C ALA A 56 9.34 -18.51 -49.77
N SER A 57 10.40 -19.01 -50.40
CA SER A 57 11.57 -19.52 -49.68
C SER A 57 12.53 -18.40 -49.21
N GLY A 58 12.44 -17.21 -49.82
CA GLY A 58 13.16 -16.01 -49.39
C GLY A 58 12.50 -15.37 -48.18
N ASP A 59 11.18 -15.19 -48.24
CA ASP A 59 10.38 -14.69 -47.10
C ASP A 59 10.51 -15.57 -45.86
N PHE A 60 10.44 -16.90 -46.00
CA PHE A 60 10.62 -17.80 -44.85
C PHE A 60 12.03 -17.73 -44.25
N ARG A 61 13.07 -17.53 -45.08
CA ARG A 61 14.44 -17.36 -44.57
C ARG A 61 14.59 -16.05 -43.81
N GLN A 62 14.00 -14.99 -44.34
CA GLN A 62 14.02 -13.66 -43.73
C GLN A 62 13.28 -13.67 -42.38
N VAL A 63 12.11 -14.31 -42.31
CA VAL A 63 11.36 -14.49 -41.05
C VAL A 63 12.13 -15.34 -40.04
N VAL A 64 12.86 -16.38 -40.46
CA VAL A 64 13.69 -17.19 -39.55
C VAL A 64 14.88 -16.38 -39.01
N GLU A 65 15.47 -15.53 -39.84
CA GLU A 65 16.56 -14.65 -39.47
C GLU A 65 16.08 -13.55 -38.50
N ASP A 66 14.92 -12.95 -38.77
CA ASP A 66 14.24 -11.98 -37.90
C ASP A 66 13.87 -12.60 -36.54
N ILE A 67 13.37 -13.85 -36.52
CA ILE A 67 13.12 -14.59 -35.27
C ILE A 67 14.42 -14.83 -34.51
N GLY A 68 15.52 -15.10 -35.22
CA GLY A 68 16.85 -15.24 -34.64
C GLY A 68 17.33 -13.96 -33.97
N MET A 69 17.19 -12.82 -34.65
CA MET A 69 17.53 -11.50 -34.12
C MET A 69 16.63 -11.14 -32.94
N LEU A 70 15.31 -11.29 -33.07
CA LEU A 70 14.37 -10.99 -31.99
C LEU A 70 14.65 -11.83 -30.74
N ARG A 71 15.05 -13.09 -30.91
CA ARG A 71 15.44 -13.96 -29.80
C ARG A 71 16.76 -13.51 -29.14
N SER A 72 17.68 -12.96 -29.92
CA SER A 72 18.90 -12.32 -29.40
C SER A 72 18.55 -11.09 -28.57
N ASP A 73 17.74 -10.20 -29.12
CA ASP A 73 17.32 -8.96 -28.47
C ASP A 73 16.54 -9.24 -27.17
N ILE A 74 15.67 -10.26 -27.16
CA ILE A 74 14.96 -10.70 -25.95
C ILE A 74 15.93 -11.21 -24.89
N ASN A 75 16.99 -11.93 -25.27
CA ASN A 75 17.98 -12.41 -24.32
C ASN A 75 18.82 -11.27 -23.75
N GLU A 76 19.17 -10.27 -24.57
CA GLU A 76 19.90 -9.09 -24.13
C GLU A 76 19.05 -8.22 -23.19
N LEU A 77 17.78 -7.99 -23.53
CA LEU A 77 16.84 -7.31 -22.64
C LEU A 77 16.67 -8.05 -21.33
N ARG A 78 16.57 -9.39 -21.38
CA ARG A 78 16.44 -10.20 -20.18
C ARG A 78 17.66 -10.07 -19.27
N ASP A 79 18.86 -10.06 -19.85
CA ASP A 79 20.10 -9.92 -19.07
C ASP A 79 20.21 -8.53 -18.44
N LEU A 80 19.90 -7.47 -19.21
CA LEU A 80 19.82 -6.09 -18.70
C LEU A 80 18.79 -5.94 -17.57
N VAL A 81 17.62 -6.55 -17.73
CA VAL A 81 16.56 -6.53 -16.71
C VAL A 81 16.97 -7.32 -15.48
N GLU A 82 17.58 -8.50 -15.63
CA GLU A 82 18.01 -9.32 -14.49
C GLU A 82 19.11 -8.61 -13.69
N VAL A 83 20.06 -7.96 -14.36
CA VAL A 83 21.12 -7.18 -13.70
C VAL A 83 20.56 -5.92 -13.04
N SER A 84 19.68 -5.17 -13.72
CA SER A 84 19.05 -3.96 -13.15
C SER A 84 18.21 -4.31 -11.93
N ILE A 85 17.37 -5.35 -12.01
CA ILE A 85 16.51 -5.78 -10.90
C ILE A 85 17.35 -6.23 -9.71
N ARG A 86 18.43 -6.99 -9.91
CA ARG A 86 19.33 -7.40 -8.81
C ARG A 86 19.97 -6.18 -8.14
N THR A 87 20.47 -5.25 -8.94
CA THR A 87 21.10 -4.02 -8.44
C THR A 87 20.12 -3.15 -7.67
N ASP A 88 18.90 -2.98 -8.19
CA ASP A 88 17.85 -2.20 -7.53
C ASP A 88 17.40 -2.87 -6.22
N ILE A 89 17.29 -4.21 -6.19
CA ILE A 89 16.96 -4.96 -4.97
C ILE A 89 18.04 -4.76 -3.90
N ASP A 90 19.31 -4.85 -4.27
CA ASP A 90 20.42 -4.66 -3.33
C ASP A 90 20.43 -3.23 -2.76
N THR A 91 20.21 -2.23 -3.64
CA THR A 91 20.14 -0.82 -3.25
C THR A 91 18.96 -0.55 -2.33
N ILE A 92 17.77 -1.11 -2.65
CA ILE A 92 16.58 -0.98 -1.80
C ILE A 92 16.79 -1.68 -0.46
N SER A 93 17.46 -2.84 -0.44
CA SER A 93 17.78 -3.55 0.80
C SER A 93 18.68 -2.70 1.71
N GLU A 94 19.72 -2.08 1.16
CA GLU A 94 20.64 -1.22 1.91
C GLU A 94 19.93 0.05 2.44
N ILE A 95 19.06 0.65 1.64
CA ILE A 95 18.23 1.79 2.06
C ILE A 95 17.26 1.36 3.17
N LEU A 96 16.64 0.18 3.05
CA LEU A 96 15.69 -0.30 4.04
C LEU A 96 16.39 -0.62 5.37
N ASP A 97 17.55 -1.27 5.33
CA ASP A 97 18.33 -1.60 6.53
C ASP A 97 18.82 -0.33 7.24
N SER A 98 19.32 0.65 6.49
CA SER A 98 19.75 1.93 7.05
C SER A 98 18.58 2.73 7.62
N ALA A 99 17.43 2.74 6.96
CA ALA A 99 16.21 3.39 7.46
C ALA A 99 15.67 2.71 8.72
N ILE A 100 15.69 1.37 8.79
CA ILE A 100 15.29 0.61 9.98
C ILE A 100 16.24 0.92 11.14
N LEU A 101 17.55 0.94 10.91
CA LEU A 101 18.55 1.31 11.93
C LEU A 101 18.32 2.73 12.45
N GLU A 102 18.12 3.70 11.56
CA GLU A 102 17.86 5.08 11.94
C GLU A 102 16.55 5.21 12.72
N GLN A 103 15.48 4.55 12.27
CA GLN A 103 14.20 4.54 12.98
C GLN A 103 14.34 3.91 14.35
N ASN A 104 15.07 2.81 14.49
CA ASN A 104 15.30 2.14 15.75
C ASN A 104 16.11 3.02 16.71
N GLU A 105 17.12 3.74 16.21
CA GLU A 105 17.87 4.71 17.00
C GLU A 105 17.00 5.90 17.44
N ARG A 106 16.15 6.41 16.54
CA ARG A 106 15.17 7.46 16.88
C ARG A 106 14.16 6.96 17.90
N MET A 107 13.67 5.73 17.78
CA MET A 107 12.78 5.09 18.75
C MET A 107 13.47 4.93 20.10
N ALA A 108 14.73 4.48 20.14
CA ALA A 108 15.50 4.38 21.37
C ALA A 108 15.67 5.74 22.06
N ARG A 109 15.94 6.81 21.29
CA ARG A 109 16.02 8.18 21.79
C ARG A 109 14.67 8.72 22.30
N ILE A 110 13.55 8.31 21.71
CA ILE A 110 12.20 8.71 22.16
C ILE A 110 11.77 7.89 23.37
N ASP A 111 12.06 6.59 23.40
CA ASP A 111 11.79 5.69 24.51
C ASP A 111 12.50 6.16 25.79
N ASP A 112 13.76 6.59 25.68
CA ASP A 112 14.49 7.17 26.80
C ASP A 112 13.98 8.57 27.20
N ARG A 113 13.29 9.31 26.33
CA ARG A 113 12.65 10.59 26.69
C ARG A 113 11.31 10.42 27.39
N ASN A 114 10.59 9.31 27.14
CA ASN A 114 9.24 9.06 27.68
C ASN A 114 9.20 8.06 28.84
N LYS A 115 10.35 7.45 29.19
CA LYS A 115 10.50 6.61 30.37
C LYS A 115 11.19 7.39 31.47
N ILE A 116 10.50 7.59 32.59
CA ILE A 116 11.17 8.03 33.81
C ILE A 116 11.77 6.76 34.43
N THR A 117 13.10 6.63 34.32
CA THR A 117 13.88 5.59 34.99
C THR A 117 13.81 5.77 36.49
N ILE A 118 13.08 4.89 37.18
CA ILE A 118 13.07 4.81 38.65
C ILE A 118 14.01 3.65 39.03
N GLY A 119 15.30 3.94 39.19
CA GLY A 119 16.31 2.90 39.45
C GLY A 119 16.40 1.87 38.32
N SER A 120 16.35 0.57 38.64
CA SER A 120 16.40 -0.53 37.65
C SER A 120 15.08 -0.75 36.87
N ILE A 121 14.02 0.01 37.17
CA ILE A 121 12.69 -0.20 36.58
C ILE A 121 12.24 1.09 35.87
N LYS A 122 12.03 0.99 34.56
CA LYS A 122 11.58 2.10 33.70
C LYS A 122 10.05 2.23 33.79
N MET A 123 9.53 3.34 34.34
CA MET A 123 8.09 3.57 34.44
C MET A 123 7.61 4.67 33.46
N PRO A 124 6.54 4.42 32.68
CA PRO A 124 5.99 5.40 31.75
C PRO A 124 5.24 6.52 32.49
N VAL A 125 5.32 7.74 31.94
CA VAL A 125 4.67 8.97 32.45
C VAL A 125 3.14 8.89 32.57
N GLU A 126 2.55 7.87 31.96
CA GLU A 126 1.12 7.53 31.98
C GLU A 126 0.59 7.11 33.36
N LEU A 127 1.47 6.80 34.32
CA LEU A 127 1.06 6.38 35.67
C LEU A 127 0.22 7.44 36.40
N SER A 128 0.46 8.73 36.15
CA SER A 128 -0.36 9.81 36.72
C SER A 128 -1.81 9.77 36.23
N GLY A 129 -2.02 9.39 34.96
CA GLY A 129 -3.34 9.20 34.37
C GLY A 129 -4.04 7.96 34.95
N ILE A 130 -3.30 6.87 35.16
CA ILE A 130 -3.82 5.66 35.81
C ILE A 130 -4.25 5.94 37.25
N VAL A 131 -3.43 6.65 38.03
CA VAL A 131 -3.76 7.02 39.41
C VAL A 131 -4.98 7.96 39.46
N GLY A 132 -5.05 8.93 38.55
CA GLY A 132 -6.20 9.82 38.42
C GLY A 132 -7.48 9.06 38.04
N ALA A 133 -7.40 8.14 37.08
CA ALA A 133 -8.51 7.30 36.66
C ALA A 133 -8.98 6.37 37.80
N ALA A 134 -8.06 5.79 38.57
CA ALA A 134 -8.39 4.96 39.73
C ALA A 134 -9.10 5.78 40.82
N LEU A 135 -8.64 7.01 41.09
CA LEU A 135 -9.30 7.92 42.03
C LEU A 135 -10.71 8.30 41.56
N LEU A 136 -10.90 8.59 40.27
CA LEU A 136 -12.20 8.91 39.71
C LEU A 136 -13.16 7.71 39.74
N LEU A 137 -12.66 6.50 39.43
CA LEU A 137 -13.44 5.27 39.47
C LEU A 137 -13.88 4.95 40.91
N LEU A 138 -12.98 5.10 41.88
CA LEU A 138 -13.29 4.91 43.30
C LEU A 138 -14.32 5.94 43.79
N THR A 139 -14.13 7.21 43.43
CA THR A 139 -15.07 8.28 43.80
C THR A 139 -16.44 8.09 43.15
N GLY A 140 -16.48 7.76 41.86
CA GLY A 140 -17.71 7.46 41.13
C GLY A 140 -18.42 6.21 41.64
N GLY A 141 -17.68 5.17 42.03
CA GLY A 141 -18.23 3.96 42.63
C GLY A 141 -18.88 4.20 43.99
N LEU A 142 -18.29 5.07 44.83
CA LEU A 142 -18.89 5.48 46.10
C LEU A 142 -20.20 6.26 45.90
N ILE A 143 -20.24 7.13 44.89
CA ILE A 143 -21.46 7.87 44.51
C ILE A 143 -22.53 6.90 44.02
N TYR A 144 -22.17 5.93 43.18
CA TYR A 144 -23.09 4.92 42.68
C TYR A 144 -23.69 4.04 43.79
N ALA A 145 -22.91 3.74 44.84
CA ALA A 145 -23.38 2.99 46.01
C ALA A 145 -24.22 3.82 47.00
N ASP A 146 -24.54 5.08 46.66
CA ASP A 146 -25.27 6.06 47.48
C ASP A 146 -24.64 6.26 48.88
N ARG A 147 -23.32 6.05 48.99
CA ARG A 147 -22.54 6.18 50.23
C ARG A 147 -22.05 7.61 50.43
N TRP A 148 -22.97 8.58 50.37
CA TRP A 148 -22.68 10.00 50.63
C TRP A 148 -22.12 10.26 52.02
N ASP A 149 -22.45 9.40 52.99
CA ASP A 149 -21.89 9.44 54.35
C ASP A 149 -20.37 9.31 54.36
N ILE A 150 -19.80 8.52 53.45
CA ILE A 150 -18.35 8.33 53.36
C ILE A 150 -17.71 9.56 52.70
N LEU A 151 -18.28 10.09 51.62
CA LEU A 151 -17.77 11.30 50.96
C LEU A 151 -17.80 12.53 51.89
N ARG A 152 -18.83 12.64 52.74
CA ARG A 152 -18.97 13.74 53.70
C ARG A 152 -18.10 13.56 54.93
N SER A 153 -17.57 12.35 55.15
CA SER A 153 -16.73 12.08 56.30
C SER A 153 -15.39 12.82 56.18
N PRO A 154 -14.86 13.34 57.30
CA PRO A 154 -13.54 13.96 57.31
C PRO A 154 -12.42 12.97 56.95
N TYR A 155 -12.67 11.66 57.08
CA TYR A 155 -11.70 10.62 56.72
C TYR A 155 -11.51 10.49 55.21
N PHE A 156 -12.54 10.77 54.40
CA PHE A 156 -12.44 10.69 52.94
C PHE A 156 -11.60 11.82 52.36
N SER A 157 -11.84 13.06 52.78
CA SER A 157 -11.02 14.20 52.36
C SER A 157 -9.58 14.10 52.86
N LEU A 158 -9.38 13.61 54.08
CA LEU A 158 -8.06 13.35 54.65
C LEU A 158 -7.33 12.22 53.87
N GLY A 159 -8.02 11.14 53.53
CA GLY A 159 -7.46 10.05 52.72
C GLY A 159 -7.06 10.51 51.32
N LEU A 160 -7.90 11.29 50.66
CA LEU A 160 -7.62 11.84 49.33
C LEU A 160 -6.45 12.84 49.39
N GLY A 161 -6.38 13.64 50.46
CA GLY A 161 -5.25 14.50 50.77
C GLY A 161 -3.94 13.74 50.97
N ILE A 162 -3.95 12.62 51.70
CA ILE A 162 -2.77 11.76 51.88
C ILE A 162 -2.34 11.14 50.55
N ILE A 163 -3.27 10.65 49.72
CA ILE A 163 -2.94 10.07 48.42
C ILE A 163 -2.31 11.11 47.49
N LEU A 164 -2.85 12.32 47.44
CA LEU A 164 -2.28 13.43 46.67
C LEU A 164 -0.93 13.86 47.23
N ALA A 165 -0.80 13.98 48.55
CA ALA A 165 0.46 14.31 49.20
C ALA A 165 1.53 13.26 48.87
N MET A 166 1.21 11.96 48.97
CA MET A 166 2.11 10.86 48.59
C MET A 166 2.47 10.92 47.11
N ALA A 167 1.51 11.18 46.21
CA ALA A 167 1.80 11.33 44.78
C ALA A 167 2.77 12.49 44.49
N VAL A 168 2.58 13.63 45.16
CA VAL A 168 3.48 14.80 45.04
C VAL A 168 4.84 14.52 45.69
N LEU A 169 4.87 13.86 46.84
CA LEU A 169 6.11 13.53 47.55
C LEU A 169 6.94 12.51 46.77
N VAL A 170 6.31 11.51 46.16
CA VAL A 170 6.94 10.60 45.21
C VAL A 170 7.47 11.37 44.00
N LYS A 171 6.68 12.28 43.41
CA LYS A 171 7.11 13.13 42.29
C LYS A 171 8.31 14.01 42.66
N PHE A 172 8.29 14.62 43.85
CA PHE A 172 9.36 15.47 44.35
C PHE A 172 10.62 14.68 44.70
N TYR A 173 10.46 13.51 45.33
CA TYR A 173 11.55 12.60 45.64
C TYR A 173 12.20 12.03 44.38
N MET A 174 11.41 11.72 43.35
CA MET A 174 11.92 11.31 42.04
C MET A 174 12.69 12.45 41.36
N ALA A 175 12.20 13.69 41.44
CA ALA A 175 12.89 14.86 40.88
C ALA A 175 14.18 15.25 41.64
N ASN A 176 14.23 15.01 42.95
CA ASN A 176 15.35 15.42 43.81
C ASN A 176 16.39 14.29 44.04
N ARG A 177 16.17 13.09 43.48
CA ARG A 177 17.12 11.97 43.51
C ARG A 177 17.95 11.84 42.24
N SER A 178 18.14 12.91 41.48
CA SER A 178 19.15 12.98 40.43
C SER A 178 20.50 13.41 41.02
N PRO A 179 21.38 12.49 41.48
CA PRO A 179 22.79 12.80 41.45
C PRO A 179 23.20 12.94 39.97
N THR A 180 24.06 13.93 39.73
CA THR A 180 24.98 14.06 38.58
C THR A 180 25.17 12.83 37.71
#